data_AF-A0A537B2R1-F1
#
_entry.id   AF-A0A537B2R1-F1
#
_cell.length_a   1.000
_cell.length_b   1.000
_cell.length_c   1.000
_cell.angle_alpha   90.00
_cell.angle_beta   90.00
_cell.angle_gamma   90.00
#
_symmetry.space_group_name_H-M   'P 1'
#
loop_
_entity.id
_entity.type
_entity.pdbx_description
1 polymer ?
#
loop_
_entity_poly.entity_id
_entity_poly.type
_entity_poly.pdbx_seq_one_letter_code
_entity_poly.pdbx_strand_id
1 'polypeptide(L)'
;AATGDYIRSAVKIESGAKSALDPHVAAAVTPYVAQDLPNLDLTVTNVTTVKPERTFWDKVIILHGLRQWHDRRNELRHGGQRVSRHYYDVHQLMQAASAHEWQTDHVLAVDCVQHARLFFGSTDLGLETAQPGTFTLSPGTAMRDALARDYEAMAAMVFGKAPPLDAVLANVQQLEKIINLPVIAASLALRASS
;
A
#
# COMPACT_ATOMS: atom_id res chain seq x y z
N ALA A 1 -20.56 2.33 -6.59
CA ALA A 1 -20.30 3.38 -7.59
C ALA A 1 -20.44 2.75 -8.97
N ALA A 2 -21.06 3.42 -9.93
CA ALA A 2 -21.08 2.93 -11.31
C ALA A 2 -19.67 3.07 -11.93
N THR A 3 -19.35 2.27 -12.94
CA THR A 3 -18.03 2.21 -13.62
C THR A 3 -17.53 3.55 -14.17
N GLY A 4 -18.40 4.57 -14.30
CA GLY A 4 -18.05 5.94 -14.71
C GLY A 4 -17.73 6.94 -13.58
N ASP A 5 -18.04 6.64 -12.32
CA ASP A 5 -17.79 7.56 -11.19
C ASP A 5 -16.37 7.43 -10.61
N TYR A 6 -15.69 6.33 -10.92
CA TYR A 6 -14.42 5.98 -10.30
C TYR A 6 -13.28 6.89 -10.79
N ILE A 7 -13.33 7.30 -12.07
CA ILE A 7 -12.39 8.19 -12.74
C ILE A 7 -13.10 9.52 -13.02
N ARG A 8 -12.71 10.57 -12.28
CA ARG A 8 -13.20 11.93 -12.53
C ARG A 8 -12.18 12.67 -13.38
N SER A 9 -12.64 13.49 -14.33
CA SER A 9 -11.80 14.44 -15.09
C SER A 9 -11.39 15.63 -14.22
N ALA A 10 -10.68 15.36 -13.13
CA ALA A 10 -10.18 16.35 -12.20
C ALA A 10 -8.90 15.83 -11.54
N VAL A 11 -7.92 16.70 -11.38
CA VAL A 11 -6.71 16.41 -10.60
C VAL A 11 -6.95 16.89 -9.17
N LYS A 12 -6.92 15.96 -8.21
CA LYS A 12 -6.93 16.30 -6.79
C LYS A 12 -5.49 16.36 -6.29
N ILE A 13 -5.07 17.52 -5.80
CA ILE A 13 -3.79 17.70 -5.14
C ILE A 13 -4.04 17.71 -3.63
N GLU A 14 -3.34 16.85 -2.91
CA GLU A 14 -3.40 16.75 -1.45
C GLU A 14 -2.07 17.23 -0.88
N SER A 15 -2.09 18.26 -0.04
CA SER A 15 -0.93 18.74 0.70
C SER A 15 -1.21 18.67 2.20
N GLY A 16 -0.23 18.21 2.97
CA GLY A 16 -0.37 18.11 4.42
C GLY A 16 0.91 17.64 5.09
N ALA A 17 1.08 18.01 6.35
CA ALA A 17 2.26 17.68 7.16
C ALA A 17 2.23 16.26 7.78
N LYS A 18 1.25 15.44 7.40
CA LYS A 18 1.04 14.09 7.95
C LYS A 18 1.65 12.99 7.09
N SER A 19 2.18 13.32 5.92
CA SER A 19 2.83 12.34 5.06
C SER A 19 4.27 12.18 5.49
N ALA A 20 4.69 10.95 5.74
CA ALA A 20 6.11 10.68 5.92
C ALA A 20 6.84 10.88 4.60
N LEU A 21 8.04 11.44 4.70
CA LEU A 21 8.93 11.64 3.56
C LEU A 21 10.06 10.61 3.56
N ASP A 22 10.44 10.05 4.71
CA ASP A 22 11.59 9.17 4.81
C ASP A 22 11.25 7.67 4.79
N PRO A 23 12.13 6.84 4.20
CA PRO A 23 13.23 7.23 3.31
C PRO A 23 12.72 7.83 1.99
N HIS A 24 13.38 8.87 1.48
CA HIS A 24 13.10 9.49 0.17
C HIS A 24 14.23 9.29 -0.84
N VAL A 25 13.92 9.58 -2.10
CA VAL A 25 14.84 9.65 -3.22
C VAL A 25 14.39 10.74 -4.21
N ALA A 26 15.36 11.40 -4.85
CA ALA A 26 15.08 12.28 -5.98
C ALA A 26 14.84 11.43 -7.24
N ALA A 27 13.69 11.63 -7.89
CA ALA A 27 13.29 10.93 -9.09
C ALA A 27 13.08 11.91 -10.26
N ALA A 28 13.18 11.39 -11.48
CA ALA A 28 12.72 12.07 -12.68
C ALA A 28 11.36 11.52 -13.09
N VAL A 29 10.43 12.39 -13.47
CA VAL A 29 9.08 12.02 -13.92
C VAL A 29 8.90 12.51 -15.35
N THR A 30 8.55 11.59 -16.24
CA THR A 30 8.22 11.90 -17.64
C THR A 30 6.75 11.55 -17.87
N PRO A 31 5.90 12.51 -18.29
CA PRO A 31 4.50 12.23 -18.54
C PRO A 31 4.33 11.38 -19.81
N TYR A 32 3.28 10.54 -19.87
CA TYR A 32 3.04 9.68 -21.03
C TYR A 32 2.89 10.44 -22.36
N VAL A 33 2.30 11.65 -22.33
CA VAL A 33 2.13 12.50 -23.52
C VAL A 33 3.45 12.91 -24.17
N ALA A 34 4.59 12.80 -23.47
CA ALA A 34 5.91 13.05 -24.05
C ALA A 34 6.22 12.09 -25.22
N GLN A 35 5.64 10.89 -25.23
CA GLN A 35 5.79 9.93 -26.32
C GLN A 35 5.21 10.45 -27.65
N ASP A 36 4.18 11.30 -27.57
CA ASP A 36 3.51 11.91 -28.71
C ASP A 36 4.08 13.30 -29.07
N LEU A 37 5.00 13.82 -28.25
CA LEU A 37 5.59 15.15 -28.39
C LEU A 37 7.13 15.08 -28.43
N PRO A 38 7.73 14.40 -29.43
CA PRO A 38 9.16 14.06 -29.44
C PRO A 38 10.11 15.27 -29.49
N ASN A 39 9.60 16.45 -29.82
CA ASN A 39 10.38 17.69 -29.90
C ASN A 39 10.32 18.53 -28.60
N LEU A 40 9.61 18.08 -27.57
CA LEU A 40 9.47 18.78 -26.29
C LEU A 40 9.93 17.89 -25.15
N ASP A 41 10.98 18.32 -24.44
CA ASP A 41 11.37 17.67 -23.19
C ASP A 41 10.39 18.07 -22.09
N LEU A 42 9.56 17.11 -21.68
CA LEU A 42 8.58 17.24 -20.61
C LEU A 42 9.05 16.57 -19.30
N THR A 43 10.33 16.18 -19.22
CA THR A 43 10.89 15.53 -18.04
C THR A 43 11.05 16.52 -16.90
N VAL A 44 10.46 16.21 -15.75
CA VAL A 44 10.69 16.95 -14.51
C VAL A 44 11.69 16.18 -13.66
N THR A 45 12.86 16.75 -13.42
CA THR A 45 13.92 16.15 -12.59
C THR A 45 13.82 16.62 -11.14
N ASN A 46 14.55 15.95 -10.23
CA ASN A 46 14.65 16.30 -8.81
C ASN A 46 13.30 16.33 -8.07
N VAL A 47 12.36 15.47 -8.46
CA VAL A 47 11.11 15.28 -7.72
C VAL A 47 11.40 14.43 -6.49
N THR A 48 11.23 14.99 -5.29
CA THR A 48 11.34 14.21 -4.05
C THR A 48 10.19 13.23 -3.95
N THR A 49 10.51 11.94 -3.91
CA THR A 49 9.55 10.84 -3.76
C THR A 49 9.95 9.98 -2.58
N VAL A 50 8.98 9.40 -1.87
CA VAL A 50 9.27 8.33 -0.92
C VAL A 50 9.84 7.14 -1.69
N LYS A 51 10.79 6.42 -1.08
CA LYS A 51 11.31 5.21 -1.70
C LYS A 51 10.23 4.11 -1.75
N PRO A 52 10.29 3.17 -2.71
CA PRO A 52 9.29 2.12 -2.84
C PRO A 52 9.09 1.26 -1.57
N GLU A 53 10.16 0.98 -0.81
CA GLU A 53 10.09 0.23 0.45
C GLU A 53 9.21 0.91 1.51
N ARG A 54 9.22 2.25 1.53
CA ARG A 54 8.36 3.04 2.42
C ARG A 54 6.90 2.88 2.03
N THR A 55 6.62 3.05 0.74
CA THR A 55 5.27 2.87 0.20
C THR A 55 4.75 1.45 0.45
N PHE A 56 5.61 0.45 0.28
CA PHE A 56 5.28 -0.94 0.58
C PHE A 56 4.80 -1.12 2.03
N TRP A 57 5.58 -0.69 3.01
CA TRP A 57 5.18 -0.82 4.41
C TRP A 57 3.95 0.03 4.76
N ASP A 58 3.85 1.27 4.27
CA ASP A 58 2.64 2.08 4.47
C ASP A 58 1.38 1.36 3.91
N LYS A 59 1.49 0.66 2.77
CA LYS A 59 0.38 -0.13 2.21
C LYS A 59 0.06 -1.37 3.05
N VAL A 60 1.07 -2.06 3.58
CA VAL A 60 0.86 -3.17 4.53
C VAL A 60 0.10 -2.68 5.76
N ILE A 61 0.47 -1.52 6.33
CA ILE A 61 -0.22 -0.95 7.51
C ILE A 61 -1.65 -0.52 7.16
N ILE A 62 -1.87 0.05 5.97
CA ILE A 62 -3.22 0.37 5.49
C ILE A 62 -4.06 -0.90 5.38
N LEU A 63 -3.54 -1.98 4.78
CA LEU A 63 -4.27 -3.25 4.67
C LEU A 63 -4.57 -3.87 6.04
N HIS A 64 -3.61 -3.84 6.96
CA HIS A 64 -3.85 -4.22 8.36
C HIS A 64 -5.04 -3.46 8.94
N GLY A 65 -5.00 -2.13 8.85
CA GLY A 65 -6.05 -1.29 9.41
C GLY A 65 -7.42 -1.51 8.76
N LEU A 66 -7.46 -1.70 7.44
CA LEU A 66 -8.70 -1.97 6.72
C LEU A 66 -9.29 -3.34 7.06
N ARG A 67 -8.44 -4.34 7.29
CA ARG A 67 -8.86 -5.67 7.73
C ARG A 67 -9.42 -5.63 9.16
N GLN A 68 -8.71 -4.98 10.08
CA GLN A 68 -9.16 -4.79 11.46
C GLN A 68 -10.48 -3.99 11.52
N TRP A 69 -10.60 -2.95 10.68
CA TRP A 69 -11.84 -2.20 10.54
C TRP A 69 -13.00 -3.12 10.14
N HIS A 70 -12.80 -3.94 9.12
CA HIS A 70 -13.84 -4.85 8.65
C HIS A 70 -14.23 -5.87 9.72
N ASP A 71 -13.26 -6.45 10.44
CA ASP A 71 -13.58 -7.41 11.52
C ASP A 71 -14.43 -6.77 12.63
N ARG A 72 -14.19 -5.49 12.95
CA ARG A 72 -14.91 -4.79 14.03
C ARG A 72 -16.24 -4.18 13.59
N ARG A 73 -16.35 -3.73 12.34
CA ARG A 73 -17.52 -3.00 11.82
C ARG A 73 -18.39 -3.83 10.88
N ASN A 74 -17.90 -4.98 10.42
CA ASN A 74 -18.54 -5.82 9.42
C ASN A 74 -18.92 -5.07 8.12
N GLU A 75 -18.12 -4.07 7.77
CA GLU A 75 -18.26 -3.28 6.55
C GLU A 75 -16.89 -2.79 6.07
N LEU A 76 -16.77 -2.50 4.78
CA LEU A 76 -15.57 -1.82 4.27
C LEU A 76 -15.59 -0.35 4.68
N ARG A 77 -14.42 0.17 5.08
CA ARG A 77 -14.24 1.59 5.43
C ARG A 77 -14.68 2.51 4.29
N HIS A 78 -15.28 3.65 4.63
CA HIS A 78 -15.83 4.63 3.68
C HIS A 78 -16.84 4.04 2.66
N GLY A 79 -17.62 3.04 3.08
CA GLY A 79 -18.61 2.39 2.21
C GLY A 79 -17.99 1.54 1.10
N GLY A 80 -16.74 1.10 1.27
CA GLY A 80 -16.04 0.23 0.32
C GLY A 80 -15.47 0.90 -0.91
N GLN A 81 -15.57 2.22 -1.03
CA GLN A 81 -14.99 2.93 -2.16
C GLN A 81 -13.47 2.94 -2.05
N ARG A 82 -12.79 2.46 -3.09
CA ARG A 82 -11.34 2.58 -3.25
C ARG A 82 -10.53 1.84 -2.20
N VAL A 83 -11.06 0.74 -1.69
CA VAL A 83 -10.38 -0.14 -0.73
C VAL A 83 -9.52 -1.17 -1.48
N SER A 84 -10.08 -1.80 -2.52
CA SER A 84 -9.42 -2.84 -3.33
C SER A 84 -8.13 -2.37 -4.01
N ARG A 85 -8.00 -1.06 -4.31
CA ARG A 85 -6.76 -0.49 -4.85
C ARG A 85 -5.56 -0.69 -3.94
N HIS A 86 -5.76 -0.72 -2.63
CA HIS A 86 -4.67 -0.94 -1.69
C HIS A 86 -4.13 -2.37 -1.79
N TYR A 87 -5.01 -3.35 -2.06
CA TYR A 87 -4.60 -4.73 -2.35
C TYR A 87 -3.87 -4.82 -3.69
N TYR A 88 -4.37 -4.14 -4.71
CA TYR A 88 -3.70 -4.04 -6.01
C TYR A 88 -2.31 -3.41 -5.90
N ASP A 89 -2.17 -2.30 -5.17
CA ASP A 89 -0.89 -1.62 -4.98
C ASP A 89 0.14 -2.54 -4.32
N VAL A 90 -0.25 -3.31 -3.30
CA VAL A 90 0.64 -4.32 -2.69
C VAL A 90 1.04 -5.38 -3.70
N HIS A 91 0.08 -5.92 -4.46
CA HIS A 91 0.37 -6.90 -5.51
C HIS A 91 1.38 -6.37 -6.54
N GLN A 92 1.25 -5.11 -6.96
CA GLN A 92 2.17 -4.45 -7.89
C GLN A 92 3.56 -4.22 -7.27
N LEU A 93 3.62 -3.75 -6.02
CA LEU A 93 4.88 -3.52 -5.31
C LEU A 93 5.67 -4.81 -5.12
N MET A 94 4.99 -5.93 -4.89
CA MET A 94 5.61 -7.26 -4.78
C MET A 94 6.26 -7.75 -6.09
N GLN A 95 5.98 -7.13 -7.24
CA GLN A 95 6.64 -7.49 -8.50
C GLN A 95 8.03 -6.85 -8.65
N ALA A 96 8.41 -5.93 -7.75
CA ALA A 96 9.73 -5.32 -7.77
C ALA A 96 10.81 -6.35 -7.42
N ALA A 97 11.97 -6.28 -8.09
CA ALA A 97 13.09 -7.18 -7.84
C ALA A 97 13.56 -7.16 -6.37
N SER A 98 13.53 -5.99 -5.74
CA SER A 98 13.92 -5.76 -4.34
C SER A 98 12.80 -5.99 -3.33
N ALA A 99 11.61 -6.45 -3.73
CA ALA A 99 10.49 -6.65 -2.81
C ALA A 99 10.81 -7.61 -1.65
N HIS A 100 11.68 -8.58 -1.87
CA HIS A 100 12.13 -9.53 -0.84
C HIS A 100 12.95 -8.84 0.27
N GLU A 101 13.75 -7.82 -0.07
CA GLU A 101 14.51 -7.03 0.91
C GLU A 101 13.55 -6.25 1.80
N TRP A 102 12.55 -5.59 1.19
CA TRP A 102 11.57 -4.77 1.90
C TRP A 102 10.74 -5.59 2.90
N GLN A 103 10.37 -6.81 2.52
CA GLN A 103 9.62 -7.74 3.38
C GLN A 103 10.34 -8.08 4.68
N THR A 104 11.68 -8.01 4.69
CA THR A 104 12.51 -8.32 5.86
C THR A 104 12.92 -7.09 6.67
N ASP A 105 12.63 -5.88 6.18
CA ASP A 105 12.93 -4.63 6.89
C ASP A 105 11.90 -4.33 7.99
N HIS A 106 11.99 -5.09 9.07
CA HIS A 106 11.10 -4.92 10.23
C HIS A 106 11.32 -3.59 10.98
N VAL A 107 12.48 -2.94 10.80
CA VAL A 107 12.74 -1.62 11.39
C VAL A 107 11.86 -0.58 10.70
N LEU A 108 11.85 -0.58 9.36
CA LEU A 108 10.97 0.29 8.59
C LEU A 108 9.48 -0.03 8.81
N ALA A 109 9.14 -1.31 8.99
CA ALA A 109 7.78 -1.70 9.37
C ALA A 109 7.32 -1.03 10.67
N VAL A 110 8.16 -1.07 11.71
CA VAL A 110 7.87 -0.46 13.02
C VAL A 110 7.76 1.07 12.91
N ASP A 111 8.63 1.72 12.15
CA ASP A 111 8.53 3.17 11.87
C ASP A 111 7.19 3.53 11.22
N CYS A 112 6.78 2.77 10.19
CA CYS A 112 5.52 3.00 9.49
C CYS A 112 4.31 2.82 10.42
N VAL A 113 4.33 1.81 11.31
CA VAL A 113 3.28 1.62 12.33
C VAL A 113 3.22 2.82 13.28
N GLN A 114 4.35 3.27 13.80
CA GLN A 114 4.41 4.40 14.74
C GLN A 114 3.86 5.68 14.09
N HIS A 115 4.30 5.97 12.86
CA HIS A 115 3.82 7.09 12.08
C HIS A 115 2.31 7.00 11.82
N ALA A 116 1.81 5.83 11.39
CA ALA A 116 0.39 5.62 11.12
C ALA A 116 -0.48 5.79 12.37
N ARG A 117 -0.02 5.29 13.53
CA ARG A 117 -0.69 5.45 14.82
C ARG A 117 -0.79 6.93 15.23
N LEU A 118 0.28 7.68 15.06
CA LEU A 118 0.34 9.09 15.45
C LEU A 118 -0.62 9.97 14.64
N PHE A 119 -0.71 9.75 13.32
CA PHE A 119 -1.41 10.68 12.43
C PHE A 119 -2.77 10.20 11.92
N PHE A 120 -3.02 8.88 11.92
CA PHE A 120 -4.17 8.26 11.27
C PHE A 120 -4.87 7.19 12.14
N GLY A 121 -4.43 6.98 13.37
CA GLY A 121 -4.97 5.95 14.27
C GLY A 121 -6.43 6.18 14.66
N SER A 122 -7.16 5.08 14.83
CA SER A 122 -8.44 5.01 15.52
C SER A 122 -8.59 3.60 16.09
N THR A 123 -9.42 3.44 17.13
CA THR A 123 -9.66 2.13 17.77
C THR A 123 -10.07 1.08 16.75
N ASP A 124 -10.85 1.43 15.74
CA ASP A 124 -11.32 0.49 14.72
C ASP A 124 -10.22 0.03 13.76
N LEU A 125 -9.16 0.81 13.56
CA LEU A 125 -8.04 0.45 12.69
C LEU A 125 -7.04 -0.50 13.35
N GLY A 126 -7.06 -0.67 14.68
CA GLY A 126 -6.30 -1.75 15.33
C GLY A 126 -4.80 -1.67 15.23
N LEU A 127 -4.26 -0.49 14.90
CA LEU A 127 -2.85 -0.28 14.61
C LEU A 127 -1.96 -0.54 15.84
N GLU A 128 -2.53 -0.59 17.05
CA GLU A 128 -1.85 -1.03 18.27
C GLU A 128 -1.39 -2.48 18.21
N THR A 129 -2.04 -3.31 17.40
CA THR A 129 -1.71 -4.74 17.22
C THR A 129 -0.79 -5.00 16.03
N ALA A 130 -0.52 -3.98 15.21
CA ALA A 130 0.32 -4.10 14.03
C ALA A 130 1.80 -4.14 14.43
N GLN A 131 2.39 -5.34 14.42
CA GLN A 131 3.81 -5.56 14.68
C GLN A 131 4.31 -6.72 13.81
N PRO A 132 5.63 -6.84 13.58
CA PRO A 132 6.20 -8.03 12.94
C PRO A 132 5.67 -9.32 13.60
N GLY A 133 5.13 -10.24 12.79
CA GLY A 133 4.49 -11.45 13.31
C GLY A 133 2.97 -11.41 13.44
N THR A 134 2.32 -10.24 13.42
CA THR A 134 0.88 -10.10 13.73
C THR A 134 0.07 -9.34 12.69
N PHE A 135 0.64 -9.04 11.53
CA PHE A 135 -0.08 -8.30 10.49
C PHE A 135 -1.25 -9.11 9.94
N THR A 136 -2.45 -8.53 9.86
CA THR A 136 -3.62 -9.19 9.26
C THR A 136 -3.97 -8.54 7.93
N LEU A 137 -3.77 -9.19 6.79
CA LEU A 137 -3.99 -8.56 5.47
C LEU A 137 -5.14 -9.22 4.70
N SER A 138 -5.20 -10.54 4.76
CA SER A 138 -6.11 -11.37 3.98
C SER A 138 -7.56 -11.13 4.41
N PRO A 139 -8.46 -10.83 3.45
CA PRO A 139 -9.87 -10.62 3.76
C PRO A 139 -10.56 -11.94 4.10
N GLY A 140 -11.50 -11.90 5.05
CA GLY A 140 -12.48 -12.98 5.22
C GLY A 140 -13.49 -13.01 4.05
N THR A 141 -14.35 -14.04 4.00
CA THR A 141 -15.30 -14.25 2.88
C THR A 141 -16.19 -13.03 2.60
N ALA A 142 -16.82 -12.46 3.62
CA ALA A 142 -17.70 -11.29 3.45
C ALA A 142 -16.93 -10.06 2.93
N MET A 143 -15.71 -9.84 3.42
CA MET A 143 -14.86 -8.75 2.96
C MET A 143 -14.42 -8.97 1.51
N ARG A 144 -14.10 -10.21 1.13
CA ARG A 144 -13.72 -10.57 -0.25
C ARG A 144 -14.83 -10.19 -1.23
N ASP A 145 -16.09 -10.50 -0.92
CA ASP A 145 -17.21 -10.17 -1.81
C ASP A 145 -17.40 -8.65 -1.96
N ALA A 146 -17.19 -7.90 -0.88
CA ALA A 146 -17.21 -6.44 -0.93
C ALA A 146 -16.05 -5.87 -1.73
N LEU A 147 -14.84 -6.43 -1.58
CA LEU A 147 -13.67 -6.07 -2.36
C LEU A 147 -13.85 -6.40 -3.85
N ALA A 148 -14.53 -7.49 -4.19
CA ALA A 148 -14.80 -7.87 -5.59
C ALA A 148 -15.60 -6.80 -6.33
N ARG A 149 -16.64 -6.27 -5.69
CA ARG A 149 -17.46 -5.18 -6.27
C ARG A 149 -16.65 -3.89 -6.44
N ASP A 150 -15.81 -3.53 -5.48
CA ASP A 150 -14.93 -2.36 -5.61
C ASP A 150 -13.84 -2.57 -6.66
N TYR A 151 -13.28 -3.78 -6.77
CA TYR A 151 -12.22 -4.12 -7.71
C TYR A 151 -12.70 -4.06 -9.17
N GLU A 152 -13.91 -4.55 -9.44
CA GLU A 152 -14.54 -4.44 -10.76
C GLU A 152 -14.71 -2.97 -11.17
N ALA A 153 -15.17 -2.11 -10.26
CA ALA A 153 -15.28 -0.67 -10.52
C ALA A 153 -13.91 0.00 -10.70
N MET A 154 -12.89 -0.47 -9.97
CA MET A 154 -11.51 0.04 -10.04
C MET A 154 -10.78 -0.37 -11.31
N ALA A 155 -11.08 -1.54 -11.90
CA ALA A 155 -10.31 -2.15 -12.98
C ALA A 155 -10.12 -1.23 -14.20
N ALA A 156 -11.05 -0.31 -14.45
CA ALA A 156 -10.95 0.71 -15.51
C ALA A 156 -9.75 1.67 -15.33
N MET A 157 -9.16 1.78 -14.13
CA MET A 157 -7.97 2.59 -13.87
C MET A 157 -6.66 1.89 -14.25
N VAL A 158 -6.68 0.57 -14.44
CA VAL A 158 -5.44 -0.19 -14.68
C VAL A 158 -5.02 -0.06 -16.13
N PHE A 159 -3.78 0.38 -16.36
CA PHE A 159 -3.19 0.34 -17.69
C PHE A 159 -2.99 -1.11 -18.13
N GLY A 160 -3.50 -1.45 -19.31
CA GLY A 160 -3.43 -2.81 -19.84
C GLY A 160 -4.43 -3.75 -19.16
N LYS A 161 -4.03 -5.02 -19.00
CA LYS A 161 -4.91 -6.05 -18.42
C LYS A 161 -4.78 -6.07 -16.91
N ALA A 162 -5.86 -5.75 -16.20
CA ALA A 162 -5.93 -5.93 -14.76
C ALA A 162 -5.76 -7.42 -14.37
N PRO A 163 -4.94 -7.75 -13.37
CA PRO A 163 -4.83 -9.10 -12.86
C PRO A 163 -6.18 -9.56 -12.26
N PRO A 164 -6.49 -10.86 -12.28
CA PRO A 164 -7.66 -11.36 -11.55
C PRO A 164 -7.56 -11.05 -10.06
N LEU A 165 -8.67 -10.66 -9.42
CA LEU A 165 -8.68 -10.36 -7.98
C LEU A 165 -8.14 -11.52 -7.14
N ASP A 166 -8.44 -12.76 -7.51
CA ASP A 166 -7.94 -13.93 -6.78
C ASP A 166 -6.41 -14.03 -6.83
N ALA A 167 -5.76 -13.61 -7.92
CA ALA A 167 -4.30 -13.54 -7.99
C ALA A 167 -3.74 -12.42 -7.11
N VAL A 168 -4.43 -11.27 -7.06
CA VAL A 168 -4.08 -10.16 -6.15
C VAL A 168 -4.15 -10.62 -4.69
N LEU A 169 -5.27 -11.24 -4.29
CA LEU A 169 -5.49 -11.69 -2.91
C LEU A 169 -4.57 -12.87 -2.55
N ALA A 170 -4.27 -13.77 -3.48
CA ALA A 170 -3.31 -14.85 -3.23
C ALA A 170 -1.90 -14.30 -2.94
N ASN A 171 -1.44 -13.30 -3.69
CA ASN A 171 -0.15 -12.66 -3.42
C ASN A 171 -0.14 -11.95 -2.06
N VAL A 172 -1.23 -11.25 -1.70
CA VAL A 172 -1.35 -10.61 -0.38
C VAL A 172 -1.38 -11.63 0.75
N GLN A 173 -2.04 -12.78 0.57
CA GLN A 173 -2.03 -13.86 1.54
C GLN A 173 -0.63 -14.46 1.70
N GLN A 174 0.11 -14.64 0.60
CA GLN A 174 1.49 -15.11 0.66
C GLN A 174 2.39 -14.09 1.37
N LEU A 175 2.21 -12.81 1.09
CA LEU A 175 2.93 -11.74 1.78
C LEU A 175 2.66 -11.79 3.29
N GLU A 176 1.41 -11.88 3.71
CA GLU A 176 1.03 -11.97 5.12
C GLU A 176 1.75 -13.12 5.83
N LYS A 177 1.85 -14.28 5.19
CA LYS A 177 2.61 -15.42 5.73
C LYS A 177 4.09 -15.05 5.92
N ILE A 178 4.72 -14.43 4.93
CA ILE A 178 6.15 -14.09 4.95
C ILE A 178 6.45 -13.07 6.05
N ILE A 179 5.72 -11.95 6.10
CA ILE A 179 5.98 -10.86 7.06
C ILE A 179 5.61 -11.24 8.50
N ASN A 180 4.86 -12.34 8.66
CA ASN A 180 4.53 -12.91 9.96
C ASN A 180 5.37 -14.14 10.33
N LEU A 181 6.34 -14.53 9.51
CA LEU A 181 7.28 -15.58 9.93
C LEU A 181 8.00 -15.13 11.21
N PRO A 182 8.26 -16.06 12.15
CA PRO A 182 9.02 -15.74 13.34
C PRO A 182 10.36 -15.13 12.93
N VAL A 183 10.66 -13.94 13.43
CA VAL A 183 11.99 -13.36 13.30
C VAL A 183 12.93 -14.31 14.06
N ILE A 184 13.73 -15.08 13.33
CA ILE A 184 14.88 -15.75 13.94
C ILE A 184 15.77 -14.61 14.41
N ALA A 185 15.84 -14.40 15.73
CA ALA A 185 16.58 -13.31 16.33
C ALA A 185 18.08 -13.49 16.08
N ALA A 186 18.53 -13.09 14.89
CA ALA A 186 19.92 -12.83 14.58
C ALA A 186 20.09 -11.31 14.53
N SER A 187 20.54 -10.77 15.67
CA SER A 187 21.26 -9.49 15.75
C SER A 187 20.44 -8.19 15.68
N LEU A 188 19.58 -7.95 16.67
CA LEU A 188 19.23 -6.58 17.10
C LEU A 188 20.30 -5.93 18.01
N ALA A 189 21.49 -6.54 18.14
CA ALA A 189 22.55 -6.10 19.04
C ALA A 189 23.73 -5.36 18.38
N LEU A 190 23.65 -4.94 17.11
CA LEU A 190 24.78 -4.33 16.41
C LEU A 190 24.50 -2.97 15.76
N ARG A 191 23.63 -2.12 16.35
CA ARG A 191 23.51 -0.69 15.97
C ARG A 191 23.22 0.27 17.13
N ALA A 192 23.35 -0.17 18.38
CA ALA A 192 23.34 0.73 19.55
C ALA A 192 24.75 1.23 19.94
N SER A 193 25.74 1.06 19.06
CA SER A 193 27.11 1.52 19.25
C SER A 193 27.71 1.86 17.89
N SER A 194 27.24 2.97 17.31
CA SER A 194 27.88 3.65 16.17
C SER A 194 27.47 5.12 16.21
#